data_AF-A0A9W8MYR8-F1
#
_entry.id   AF-A0A9W8MYR8-F1
#
_cell.length_a   1.000
_cell.length_b   1.000
_cell.length_c   1.000
_cell.angle_alpha   90.00
_cell.angle_beta   90.00
_cell.angle_gamma   90.00
#
_symmetry.space_group_name_H-M   'P 1'
#
loop_
_entity.id
_entity.type
_entity.pdbx_description
1 polymer ?
#
loop_
_entity_poly.entity_id
_entity_poly.type
_entity_poly.pdbx_seq_one_letter_code
_entity_poly.pdbx_strand_id
1 'polypeptide(L)'
;MLSRELVVLSIVSLAGVVRASPPHERSFDPHARSYHPTFHRRDYVTPAQANAAYDYVIAGGGLAGLVLAARLSDDTSRTVLVLEAGPSGDDVAPQINTPGETYYNSLLGAEPYDWLYQSTPQANAGGRTMRQPRGKLLGGSAAINGMYMVRPSEEEVQAWHDLIAPTDASAASAWNWDSFFTALKDAETFSPPTSDAQNTAGMKYVTESHGSSGKLHVTYPG
;
A
#
# COMPACT_ATOMS: atom_id res chain seq x y z
N MET A 1 -0.50 15.82 -28.84
CA MET A 1 -0.10 16.73 -27.74
C MET A 1 -0.78 16.17 -26.48
N LEU A 2 -0.15 15.19 -25.81
CA LEU A 2 -0.75 14.45 -24.70
C LEU A 2 -0.42 15.17 -23.40
N SER A 3 -1.41 15.87 -22.84
CA SER A 3 -1.39 16.38 -21.46
C SER A 3 -1.34 15.18 -20.52
N ARG A 4 -0.16 14.85 -19.99
CA ARG A 4 -0.03 13.90 -18.88
C ARG A 4 -0.25 14.71 -17.61
N GLU A 5 -1.46 14.62 -17.07
CA GLU A 5 -1.77 15.18 -15.76
C GLU A 5 -0.93 14.44 -14.71
N LEU A 6 0.05 15.14 -14.13
CA LEU A 6 0.84 14.65 -13.02
C LEU A 6 -0.07 14.70 -11.78
N VAL A 7 -0.31 13.55 -11.15
CA VAL A 7 -1.10 13.49 -9.92
C VAL A 7 -0.17 13.86 -8.78
N VAL A 8 -0.41 15.03 -8.21
CA VAL A 8 0.36 15.57 -7.09
C VAL A 8 -0.51 15.52 -5.85
N LEU A 9 -0.10 14.76 -4.84
CA LEU A 9 -0.80 14.66 -3.56
C LEU A 9 0.01 15.45 -2.53
N SER A 10 -0.61 16.45 -1.92
CA SER A 10 -0.05 17.11 -0.74
C SER A 10 -1.04 16.95 0.41
N ILE A 11 -0.56 16.49 1.56
CA ILE A 11 -1.38 16.40 2.77
C ILE A 11 -1.30 17.78 3.45
N VAL A 12 -2.33 18.62 3.27
CA VAL A 12 -2.46 19.90 3.97
C VAL A 12 -3.51 19.73 5.06
N SER A 13 -3.09 19.81 6.32
CA SER A 13 -4.00 19.84 7.46
C SER A 13 -4.64 21.23 7.60
N LEU A 14 -5.92 21.37 7.28
CA LEU A 14 -6.72 22.54 7.65
C LEU A 14 -7.64 22.19 8.84
N ALA A 15 -7.46 22.89 9.96
CA ALA A 15 -8.32 22.81 11.13
C ALA A 15 -9.67 23.53 10.89
N GLY A 16 -10.79 22.93 11.27
CA GLY A 16 -12.08 23.66 11.26
C GLY A 16 -13.36 22.88 11.64
N VAL A 17 -13.77 23.07 12.90
CA VAL A 17 -15.14 23.12 13.48
C VAL A 17 -16.02 21.85 13.50
N VAL A 18 -16.21 21.36 14.73
CA VAL A 18 -17.22 20.39 15.18
C VAL A 18 -18.62 21.00 15.15
N ARG A 19 -19.61 20.27 14.60
CA ARG A 19 -21.04 20.47 14.89
C ARG A 19 -21.67 19.14 15.31
N ALA A 20 -22.29 19.14 16.49
CA ALA A 20 -23.00 18.01 17.06
C ALA A 20 -24.40 17.85 16.46
N SER A 21 -24.85 16.60 16.28
CA SER A 21 -26.25 16.22 16.02
C SER A 21 -26.69 15.12 17.00
N PRO A 22 -27.98 15.06 17.40
CA PRO A 22 -28.47 14.34 18.58
C PRO A 22 -28.80 12.86 18.30
N PRO A 23 -29.07 12.03 19.34
CA PRO A 23 -29.07 10.57 19.23
C PRO A 23 -30.45 10.02 18.84
N HIS A 24 -30.48 9.04 17.94
CA HIS A 24 -31.61 8.11 17.79
C HIS A 24 -31.12 6.65 17.87
N GLU A 25 -32.01 5.83 18.41
CA GLU A 25 -31.91 4.46 18.92
C GLU A 25 -30.99 3.47 18.18
N ARG A 26 -30.23 2.69 18.96
CA ARG A 26 -29.24 1.70 18.48
C ARG A 26 -29.90 0.35 18.20
N SER A 27 -29.97 -0.05 16.93
CA SER A 27 -29.95 -1.47 16.55
C SER A 27 -28.53 -2.01 16.74
N PHE A 28 -28.40 -3.19 17.33
CA PHE A 28 -27.11 -3.86 17.52
C PHE A 28 -26.61 -4.42 16.18
N ASP A 29 -25.65 -3.74 15.55
CA ASP A 29 -24.92 -4.21 14.37
C ASP A 29 -23.53 -4.72 14.81
N PRO A 30 -23.21 -6.02 14.66
CA PRO A 30 -21.91 -6.58 15.02
C PRO A 30 -20.73 -6.08 14.15
N HIS A 31 -21.01 -5.36 13.07
CA HIS A 31 -19.99 -4.67 12.25
C HIS A 31 -19.72 -3.22 12.70
N ALA A 32 -20.46 -2.69 13.67
CA ALA A 32 -20.36 -1.30 14.12
C ALA A 32 -19.20 -1.04 15.10
N ARG A 33 -18.06 -1.73 14.98
CA ARG A 33 -16.80 -1.23 15.58
C ARG A 33 -16.34 -0.03 14.75
N SER A 34 -16.92 1.13 15.10
CA SER A 34 -16.66 2.43 14.51
C SER A 34 -15.27 2.92 14.92
N TYR A 35 -14.21 2.26 14.46
CA TYR A 35 -13.01 2.99 14.07
C TYR A 35 -13.26 3.37 12.61
N HIS A 36 -13.91 4.51 12.40
CA HIS A 36 -13.79 5.18 11.12
C HIS A 36 -12.52 6.00 11.24
N PRO A 37 -11.37 5.60 10.65
CA PRO A 37 -10.38 6.60 10.33
C PRO A 37 -11.13 7.66 9.54
N THR A 38 -11.09 8.91 9.98
CA THR A 38 -11.51 10.01 9.12
C THR A 38 -10.56 9.99 7.93
N PHE A 39 -10.98 9.30 6.86
CA PHE A 39 -10.30 9.37 5.59
C PHE A 39 -10.48 10.79 5.09
N HIS A 40 -9.43 11.60 5.28
CA HIS A 40 -9.37 12.90 4.64
C HIS A 40 -9.45 12.68 3.13
N ARG A 41 -10.22 13.53 2.45
CA ARG A 41 -10.28 13.55 0.99
C ARG A 41 -8.83 13.57 0.47
N ARG A 42 -8.55 12.79 -0.57
CA ARG A 42 -7.29 12.89 -1.33
C ARG A 42 -7.23 14.32 -1.89
N ASP A 43 -6.47 15.19 -1.25
CA ASP A 43 -6.29 16.57 -1.71
C ASP A 43 -5.28 16.55 -2.87
N TYR A 44 -5.81 16.34 -4.08
CA TYR A 44 -5.05 16.57 -5.30
C TYR A 44 -4.70 18.05 -5.36
N VAL A 45 -3.42 18.32 -5.47
CA VAL A 45 -2.90 19.67 -5.65
C VAL A 45 -2.58 19.83 -7.11
N THR A 46 -3.28 20.72 -7.79
CA THR A 46 -2.89 21.09 -9.16
C THR A 46 -1.50 21.77 -9.12
N PRO A 47 -0.72 21.78 -10.21
CA PRO A 47 0.53 22.53 -10.26
C PRO A 47 0.39 24.00 -9.82
N ALA A 48 -0.79 24.61 -10.01
CA ALA A 48 -1.10 25.96 -9.57
C ALA A 48 -1.30 26.11 -8.04
N GLN A 49 -1.62 25.02 -7.35
CA GLN A 49 -1.81 24.97 -5.90
C GLN A 49 -0.56 24.44 -5.16
N ALA A 50 0.45 23.98 -5.90
CA ALA A 50 1.68 23.46 -5.31
C ALA A 50 2.47 24.58 -4.63
N ASN A 51 2.99 24.29 -3.44
CA ASN A 51 3.91 25.20 -2.77
C ASN A 51 5.20 25.32 -3.57
N ALA A 52 5.90 26.46 -3.43
CA ALA A 52 7.20 26.65 -4.06
C ALA A 52 8.28 25.69 -3.53
N ALA A 53 8.09 25.14 -2.33
CA ALA A 53 8.99 24.19 -1.69
C ALA A 53 8.22 23.26 -0.71
N TYR A 54 8.83 22.11 -0.43
CA TYR A 54 8.37 21.10 0.52
C TYR A 54 9.58 20.56 1.31
N ASP A 55 9.36 20.11 2.54
CA ASP A 55 10.41 19.46 3.34
C ASP A 55 10.83 18.12 2.74
N TYR A 56 9.86 17.40 2.17
CA TYR A 56 10.08 16.13 1.48
C TYR A 56 9.34 16.07 0.14
N VAL A 57 10.04 15.58 -0.88
CA VAL A 57 9.44 15.24 -2.18
C VAL A 57 9.69 13.76 -2.46
N ILE A 58 8.61 13.01 -2.62
CA ILE A 58 8.61 11.57 -2.89
C ILE A 58 8.23 11.35 -4.35
N ALA A 59 9.14 10.78 -5.12
CA ALA A 59 8.91 10.40 -6.51
C ALA A 59 8.30 8.98 -6.56
N GLY A 60 7.00 8.89 -6.82
CA GLY A 60 6.22 7.67 -6.91
C GLY A 60 5.27 7.49 -5.73
N GLY A 61 3.97 7.51 -6.02
CA GLY A 61 2.88 7.21 -5.09
C GLY A 61 2.56 5.73 -5.01
N GLY A 62 3.58 4.86 -5.09
CA GLY A 62 3.45 3.41 -4.89
C GLY A 62 3.48 2.99 -3.42
N LEU A 63 3.48 1.67 -3.14
CA LEU A 63 3.48 1.12 -1.77
C LEU A 63 4.50 1.78 -0.84
N ALA A 64 5.79 1.75 -1.19
CA ALA A 64 6.84 2.30 -0.34
C ALA A 64 6.74 3.83 -0.22
N GLY A 65 6.44 4.52 -1.32
CA GLY A 65 6.29 5.97 -1.35
C GLY A 65 5.15 6.46 -0.47
N LEU A 66 3.99 5.80 -0.51
CA LEU A 66 2.85 6.14 0.34
C LEU A 66 3.06 5.76 1.81
N VAL A 67 3.79 4.67 2.09
CA VAL A 67 4.19 4.35 3.48
C VAL A 67 5.10 5.45 4.04
N LEU A 68 6.12 5.88 3.28
CA LEU A 68 6.99 6.97 3.68
C LEU A 68 6.22 8.28 3.85
N ALA A 69 5.36 8.63 2.88
CA ALA A 69 4.56 9.84 2.93
C ALA A 69 3.70 9.88 4.20
N ALA A 70 2.99 8.78 4.49
CA ALA A 70 2.13 8.68 5.66
C ALA A 70 2.91 8.85 6.97
N ARG A 71 4.10 8.24 7.09
CA ARG A 71 4.93 8.35 8.30
C ARG A 71 5.56 9.74 8.46
N LEU A 72 6.02 10.34 7.38
CA LEU A 72 6.60 11.69 7.42
C LEU A 72 5.54 12.75 7.74
N SER A 73 4.30 12.56 7.26
CA SER A 73 3.17 13.46 7.53
C SER A 73 2.52 13.29 8.90
N ASP A 74 2.88 12.24 9.67
CA ASP A 74 2.41 12.12 11.06
C ASP A 74 2.94 13.28 11.93
N ASP A 75 4.06 13.91 11.54
CA ASP A 75 4.56 15.18 12.10
C ASP A 75 4.00 16.36 11.29
N THR A 76 3.04 17.08 11.89
CA THR A 76 2.32 18.19 11.24
C THR A 76 3.17 19.44 11.00
N SER A 77 4.42 19.47 11.50
CA SER A 77 5.37 20.55 11.18
C SER A 77 6.02 20.38 9.80
N ARG A 78 5.87 19.21 9.16
CA ARG A 78 6.50 18.86 7.87
C ARG A 78 5.51 18.94 6.72
N THR A 79 6.00 19.37 5.57
CA THR A 79 5.30 19.38 4.30
C THR A 79 5.84 18.26 3.39
N VAL A 80 4.93 17.42 2.89
CA VAL A 80 5.28 16.26 2.06
C VAL A 80 4.55 16.33 0.73
N LEU A 81 5.31 16.25 -0.37
CA LEU A 81 4.81 16.16 -1.73
C LEU A 81 5.01 14.76 -2.28
N VAL A 82 3.95 14.13 -2.81
CA VAL A 82 4.07 12.89 -3.57
C VAL A 82 3.77 13.17 -5.04
N LEU A 83 4.69 12.79 -5.91
CA LEU A 83 4.55 12.88 -7.36
C LEU A 83 4.26 11.50 -7.93
N GLU A 84 3.06 11.28 -8.46
CA GLU A 84 2.67 10.03 -9.10
C GLU A 84 2.47 10.23 -10.62
N ALA A 85 3.04 9.32 -11.41
CA ALA A 85 3.03 9.39 -12.86
C ALA A 85 1.73 8.87 -13.48
N GLY A 86 1.00 8.04 -12.75
CA GLY A 86 -0.30 7.50 -13.14
C GLY A 86 -1.49 8.27 -12.58
N PRO A 87 -2.70 7.91 -13.01
CA PRO A 87 -3.94 8.46 -12.48
C PRO A 87 -4.19 8.03 -11.03
N SER A 88 -5.25 8.57 -10.41
CA SER A 88 -5.65 8.19 -9.05
C SER A 88 -6.15 6.75 -8.91
N GLY A 89 -6.61 6.15 -10.01
CA GLY A 89 -7.30 4.87 -10.00
C GLY A 89 -8.80 4.96 -9.67
N ASP A 90 -9.34 6.16 -9.43
CA ASP A 90 -10.76 6.33 -9.04
C ASP A 90 -11.72 5.85 -10.16
N ASP A 91 -11.36 6.06 -11.43
CA ASP A 91 -12.14 5.61 -12.60
C ASP A 91 -12.19 4.07 -12.76
N VAL A 92 -11.26 3.36 -12.11
CA VAL A 92 -11.14 1.90 -12.12
C VAL A 92 -11.19 1.32 -10.71
N ALA A 93 -11.83 2.06 -9.78
CA ALA A 93 -12.02 1.63 -8.41
C ALA A 93 -12.66 0.24 -8.30
N PRO A 94 -13.61 -0.21 -9.15
CA PRO A 94 -14.13 -1.56 -9.10
C PRO A 94 -13.05 -2.65 -9.28
N GLN A 95 -12.11 -2.45 -10.22
CA GLN A 95 -11.01 -3.40 -10.50
C GLN A 95 -9.96 -3.43 -9.40
N ILE A 96 -9.82 -2.35 -8.62
CA ILE A 96 -8.84 -2.22 -7.53
C ILE A 96 -9.43 -2.70 -6.21
N ASN A 97 -10.64 -2.25 -5.87
CA ASN A 97 -11.23 -2.40 -4.54
C ASN A 97 -11.94 -3.74 -4.35
N THR A 98 -12.34 -4.41 -5.43
CA THR A 98 -13.02 -5.71 -5.36
C THR A 98 -11.97 -6.82 -5.48
N PRO A 99 -11.69 -7.59 -4.41
CA PRO A 99 -10.59 -8.56 -4.41
C PRO A 99 -10.64 -9.56 -5.58
N GLY A 100 -11.83 -10.03 -5.97
CA GLY A 100 -11.98 -10.97 -7.07
C GLY A 100 -11.52 -10.43 -8.44
N GLU A 101 -11.61 -9.11 -8.65
CA GLU A 101 -11.33 -8.51 -9.95
C GLU A 101 -9.85 -8.59 -10.33
N THR A 102 -8.93 -8.77 -9.37
CA THR A 102 -7.52 -9.06 -9.70
C THR A 102 -7.34 -10.32 -10.53
N TYR A 103 -8.32 -11.24 -10.55
CA TYR A 103 -8.29 -12.48 -11.33
C TYR A 103 -9.23 -12.47 -12.53
N TYR A 104 -10.36 -11.77 -12.44
CA TYR A 104 -11.37 -11.77 -13.50
C TYR A 104 -11.27 -10.57 -14.45
N ASN A 105 -10.80 -9.42 -13.98
CA ASN A 105 -10.76 -8.17 -14.73
C ASN A 105 -9.62 -7.26 -14.25
N SER A 106 -8.42 -7.86 -14.17
CA SER A 106 -7.25 -7.18 -13.60
C SER A 106 -6.79 -6.01 -14.48
N LEU A 107 -6.09 -5.05 -13.88
CA LEU A 107 -5.43 -3.95 -14.61
C LEU A 107 -4.07 -4.36 -15.24
N LEU A 108 -3.66 -5.63 -15.14
CA LEU A 108 -2.41 -6.11 -15.75
C LEU A 108 -2.51 -6.04 -17.28
N GLY A 109 -1.64 -5.26 -17.92
CA GLY A 109 -1.70 -5.02 -19.36
C GLY A 109 -2.64 -3.89 -19.79
N ALA A 110 -3.29 -3.19 -18.87
CA ALA A 110 -4.23 -2.12 -19.19
C ALA A 110 -3.57 -0.75 -19.11
N GLU A 111 -3.54 0.00 -20.22
CA GLU A 111 -3.23 1.43 -20.18
C GLU A 111 -4.42 2.21 -19.60
N PRO A 112 -4.18 3.32 -18.87
CA PRO A 112 -2.89 3.89 -18.48
C PRO A 112 -2.31 3.32 -17.16
N TYR A 113 -2.89 2.26 -16.61
CA TYR A 113 -2.66 1.78 -15.23
C TYR A 113 -1.49 0.80 -15.07
N ASP A 114 -1.00 0.22 -16.16
CA ASP A 114 0.23 -0.58 -16.20
C ASP A 114 1.31 0.17 -17.00
N TRP A 115 2.55 0.13 -16.54
CA TRP A 115 3.71 0.63 -17.27
C TRP A 115 4.03 -0.18 -18.53
N LEU A 116 3.53 -1.42 -18.63
CA LEU A 116 3.73 -2.31 -19.77
C LEU A 116 5.20 -2.57 -20.11
N TYR A 117 6.08 -2.59 -19.09
CA TYR A 117 7.49 -2.89 -19.32
C TYR A 117 7.68 -4.27 -19.94
N GLN A 118 8.72 -4.36 -20.75
CA GLN A 118 9.17 -5.60 -21.37
C GLN A 118 10.66 -5.76 -21.12
N SER A 119 11.10 -7.00 -20.87
CA SER A 119 12.53 -7.30 -20.84
C SER A 119 13.14 -7.11 -22.24
N THR A 120 14.47 -7.00 -22.32
CA THR A 120 15.17 -7.32 -23.57
C THR A 120 14.99 -8.81 -23.89
N PRO A 121 15.26 -9.27 -25.14
CA PRO A 121 15.29 -10.68 -25.46
C PRO A 121 16.22 -11.46 -24.54
N GLN A 122 15.71 -12.52 -23.89
CA GLN A 122 16.45 -13.28 -22.90
C GLN A 122 17.14 -14.50 -23.54
N ALA A 123 18.47 -14.47 -23.65
CA ALA A 123 19.26 -15.52 -24.29
C ALA A 123 19.01 -16.91 -23.68
N ASN A 124 18.96 -16.99 -22.35
CA ASN A 124 18.73 -18.23 -21.60
C ASN A 124 17.24 -18.62 -21.51
N ALA A 125 16.35 -17.87 -22.15
CA ALA A 125 14.93 -18.17 -22.23
C ALA A 125 14.44 -18.23 -23.68
N GLY A 126 15.30 -18.67 -24.61
CA GLY A 126 14.97 -18.89 -26.02
C GLY A 126 14.74 -17.59 -26.80
N GLY A 127 15.38 -16.49 -26.41
CA GLY A 127 15.20 -15.18 -27.04
C GLY A 127 13.85 -14.52 -26.75
N ARG A 128 13.08 -15.04 -25.80
CA ARG A 128 11.77 -14.47 -25.44
C ARG A 128 11.91 -13.08 -24.81
N THR A 129 10.97 -12.22 -25.16
CA THR A 129 10.69 -10.97 -24.45
C THR A 129 9.59 -11.20 -23.43
N MET A 130 9.84 -10.87 -22.16
CA MET A 130 8.92 -11.15 -21.05
C MET A 130 8.24 -9.85 -20.60
N ARG A 131 6.91 -9.92 -20.40
CA ARG A 131 6.13 -8.82 -19.80
C ARG A 131 6.54 -8.64 -18.34
N GLN A 132 6.67 -7.39 -17.91
CA GLN A 132 7.04 -6.98 -16.55
C GLN A 132 6.01 -5.97 -16.04
N PRO A 133 4.79 -6.41 -15.69
CA PRO A 133 3.73 -5.51 -15.29
C PRO A 133 4.11 -4.70 -14.04
N ARG A 134 3.89 -3.38 -14.09
CA ARG A 134 4.13 -2.47 -12.97
C ARG A 134 3.00 -1.47 -12.88
N GLY A 135 2.44 -1.28 -11.70
CA GLY A 135 1.34 -0.34 -11.50
C GLY A 135 1.80 1.09 -11.75
N LYS A 136 1.05 1.80 -12.57
CA LYS A 136 1.20 3.21 -12.91
C LYS A 136 -0.08 3.93 -12.54
N LEU A 137 -0.26 4.15 -11.24
CA LEU A 137 -1.40 4.79 -10.61
C LEU A 137 -1.08 4.98 -9.12
N LEU A 138 -1.89 5.76 -8.41
CA LEU A 138 -1.77 5.86 -6.96
C LEU A 138 -1.95 4.48 -6.30
N GLY A 139 -1.03 4.10 -5.41
CA GLY A 139 -0.88 2.75 -4.87
C GLY A 139 0.14 1.89 -5.65
N GLY A 140 0.47 2.27 -6.89
CA GLY A 140 1.46 1.60 -7.73
C GLY A 140 1.13 0.13 -7.93
N SER A 141 2.14 -0.74 -7.89
CA SER A 141 1.94 -2.18 -8.03
C SER A 141 1.04 -2.81 -6.95
N ALA A 142 0.85 -2.16 -5.79
CA ALA A 142 -0.07 -2.69 -4.77
C ALA A 142 -1.55 -2.56 -5.20
N ALA A 143 -1.88 -1.63 -6.10
CA ALA A 143 -3.23 -1.46 -6.61
C ALA A 143 -3.60 -2.48 -7.70
N ILE A 144 -2.64 -3.26 -8.22
CA ILE A 144 -2.85 -4.20 -9.33
C ILE A 144 -2.29 -5.60 -9.07
N ASN A 145 -1.86 -5.88 -7.84
CA ASN A 145 -1.30 -7.19 -7.47
C ASN A 145 -2.39 -8.20 -7.09
N GLY A 146 -1.99 -9.46 -6.90
CA GLY A 146 -2.90 -10.54 -6.45
C GLY A 146 -3.20 -10.57 -4.95
N MET A 147 -2.86 -9.51 -4.20
CA MET A 147 -3.12 -9.33 -2.77
C MET A 147 -2.56 -10.40 -1.83
N TYR A 148 -1.60 -11.23 -2.28
CA TYR A 148 -0.95 -12.20 -1.41
C TYR A 148 -0.09 -11.49 -0.35
N MET A 149 -0.37 -11.79 0.92
CA MET A 149 0.47 -11.40 2.05
C MET A 149 1.28 -12.61 2.50
N VAL A 150 2.52 -12.71 2.01
CA VAL A 150 3.47 -13.76 2.38
C VAL A 150 4.76 -13.07 2.82
N ARG A 151 5.26 -13.46 4.00
CA ARG A 151 6.52 -12.96 4.53
C ARG A 151 7.70 -13.82 4.01
N PRO A 152 8.89 -13.22 3.84
CA PRO A 152 10.09 -13.99 3.55
C PRO A 152 10.43 -14.92 4.72
N SER A 153 11.32 -15.89 4.47
CA SER A 153 11.86 -16.72 5.55
C SER A 153 12.86 -15.94 6.41
N GLU A 154 13.09 -16.43 7.63
CA GLU A 154 14.10 -15.88 8.53
C GLU A 154 15.50 -15.91 7.90
N GLU A 155 15.84 -16.99 7.20
CA GLU A 155 17.13 -17.15 6.52
C GLU A 155 17.32 -16.13 5.39
N GLU A 156 16.26 -15.81 4.64
CA GLU A 156 16.33 -14.79 3.57
C GLU A 156 16.62 -13.40 4.14
N VAL A 157 15.99 -13.04 5.25
CA VAL A 157 16.23 -11.75 5.91
C VAL A 157 17.61 -11.73 6.58
N GLN A 158 18.02 -12.82 7.23
CA GLN A 158 19.35 -12.92 7.84
C GLN A 158 20.47 -12.79 6.79
N ALA A 159 20.27 -13.31 5.57
CA ALA A 159 21.21 -13.10 4.48
C ALA A 159 21.39 -11.61 4.11
N TRP A 160 20.34 -10.78 4.26
CA TRP A 160 20.47 -9.33 4.05
C TRP A 160 21.29 -8.67 5.14
N HIS A 161 21.05 -9.01 6.41
CA HIS A 161 21.90 -8.57 7.53
C HIS A 161 23.37 -8.88 7.23
N ASP A 162 23.70 -10.12 6.88
CA ASP A 162 25.07 -10.58 6.70
C ASP A 162 25.77 -9.90 5.52
N LEU A 163 25.01 -9.54 4.48
CA LEU A 163 25.52 -8.77 3.34
C LEU A 163 25.83 -7.31 3.71
N ILE A 164 25.02 -6.71 4.58
CA ILE A 164 25.13 -5.29 4.95
C ILE A 164 26.16 -5.09 6.06
N ALA A 165 26.24 -6.01 7.02
CA ALA A 165 27.04 -5.90 8.24
C ALA A 165 28.52 -5.51 8.03
N PRO A 166 29.23 -6.00 6.98
CA PRO A 166 30.62 -5.59 6.73
C PRO A 166 30.78 -4.11 6.38
N THR A 167 29.73 -3.46 5.89
CA THR A 167 29.76 -2.08 5.39
C THR A 167 29.02 -1.10 6.29
N ASP A 168 27.97 -1.55 6.97
CA ASP A 168 27.15 -0.72 7.86
C ASP A 168 26.47 -1.58 8.95
N ALA A 169 27.12 -1.70 10.10
CA ALA A 169 26.59 -2.47 11.23
C ALA A 169 25.29 -1.87 11.79
N SER A 170 25.09 -0.56 11.70
CA SER A 170 23.86 0.09 12.16
C SER A 170 22.71 -0.27 11.25
N ALA A 171 22.88 -0.19 9.93
CA ALA A 171 21.87 -0.61 8.97
C ALA A 171 21.59 -2.11 9.08
N ALA A 172 22.63 -2.94 9.19
CA ALA A 172 22.47 -4.38 9.33
C ALA A 172 21.57 -4.73 10.52
N SER A 173 21.71 -4.04 11.65
CA SER A 173 20.85 -4.26 12.83
C SER A 173 19.35 -4.00 12.57
N ALA A 174 19.00 -3.15 11.60
CA ALA A 174 17.61 -2.93 11.19
C ALA A 174 17.11 -4.00 10.19
N TRP A 175 18.02 -4.74 9.56
CA TRP A 175 17.75 -5.75 8.53
C TRP A 175 18.05 -7.18 8.99
N ASN A 176 17.97 -7.45 10.30
CA ASN A 176 17.88 -8.81 10.85
C ASN A 176 16.43 -9.27 11.00
N TRP A 177 16.23 -10.56 11.25
CA TRP A 177 14.90 -11.16 11.35
C TRP A 177 14.04 -10.51 12.43
N ASP A 178 14.55 -10.37 13.65
CA ASP A 178 13.78 -9.83 14.78
C ASP A 178 13.22 -8.44 14.47
N SER A 179 14.08 -7.52 14.00
CA SER A 179 13.69 -6.15 13.67
C SER A 179 12.70 -6.11 12.51
N PHE A 180 12.94 -6.92 11.48
CA PHE A 180 12.09 -7.00 10.31
C PHE A 180 10.72 -7.58 10.63
N PHE A 181 10.67 -8.67 11.39
CA PHE A 181 9.44 -9.34 11.80
C PHE A 181 8.59 -8.45 12.71
N THR A 182 9.21 -7.74 13.65
CA THR A 182 8.53 -6.71 14.46
C THR A 182 7.94 -5.62 13.56
N ALA A 183 8.71 -5.06 12.62
CA ALA A 183 8.21 -4.03 11.72
C ALA A 183 7.03 -4.53 10.85
N LEU A 184 7.06 -5.78 10.39
CA LEU A 184 5.97 -6.38 9.63
C LEU A 184 4.70 -6.57 10.47
N LYS A 185 4.83 -6.90 11.76
CA LYS A 185 3.68 -6.96 12.67
C LYS A 185 3.15 -5.56 12.99
N ASP A 186 4.02 -4.58 13.20
CA ASP A 186 3.61 -3.19 13.45
C ASP A 186 2.87 -2.55 12.26
N ALA A 187 3.15 -3.02 11.03
CA ALA A 187 2.46 -2.58 9.84
C ALA A 187 1.07 -3.23 9.65
N GLU A 188 0.81 -4.38 10.26
CA GLU A 188 -0.34 -5.23 10.00
C GLU A 188 -1.49 -5.05 11.03
N THR A 189 -2.73 -5.09 10.54
CA THR A 189 -3.92 -5.45 11.32
C THR A 189 -4.53 -6.70 10.71
N PHE A 190 -4.32 -7.85 11.35
CA PHE A 190 -4.83 -9.13 10.88
C PHE A 190 -6.25 -9.38 11.38
N SER A 191 -7.13 -9.79 10.47
CA SER A 191 -8.46 -10.30 10.76
C SER A 191 -8.51 -11.80 10.47
N PRO A 192 -8.82 -12.65 11.47
CA PRO A 192 -8.87 -14.09 11.23
C PRO A 192 -10.02 -14.45 10.28
N PRO A 193 -9.89 -15.57 9.53
CA PRO A 193 -10.95 -16.06 8.66
C PRO A 193 -12.20 -16.43 9.48
N THR A 194 -13.38 -16.32 8.87
CA THR A 194 -14.63 -16.80 9.49
C THR A 194 -14.57 -18.31 9.76
N SER A 195 -15.35 -18.80 10.72
CA SER A 195 -15.42 -20.23 11.02
C SER A 195 -15.81 -21.05 9.78
N ASP A 196 -16.70 -20.54 8.95
CA ASP A 196 -17.11 -21.20 7.71
C ASP A 196 -15.94 -21.31 6.72
N ALA A 197 -15.21 -20.21 6.48
CA ALA A 197 -14.04 -20.23 5.61
C ALA A 197 -12.95 -21.18 6.13
N GLN A 198 -12.72 -21.23 7.45
CA GLN A 198 -11.80 -22.18 8.08
C GLN A 198 -12.24 -23.63 7.86
N ASN A 199 -13.51 -23.94 8.09
CA ASN A 199 -14.04 -25.30 7.97
C ASN A 199 -14.08 -25.78 6.52
N THR A 200 -14.42 -24.89 5.57
CA THR A 200 -14.52 -25.23 4.15
C THR A 200 -13.15 -25.40 3.49
N ALA A 201 -12.23 -24.46 3.72
CA ALA A 201 -10.94 -24.43 3.02
C ALA A 201 -9.76 -24.95 3.86
N GLY A 202 -10.00 -25.34 5.13
CA GLY A 202 -8.96 -25.82 6.03
C GLY A 202 -7.92 -24.74 6.36
N MET A 203 -8.33 -23.47 6.42
CA MET A 203 -7.42 -22.34 6.64
C MET A 203 -6.76 -22.43 8.02
N LYS A 204 -5.44 -22.27 8.06
CA LYS A 204 -4.64 -22.28 9.29
C LYS A 204 -3.85 -20.98 9.39
N TYR A 205 -3.78 -20.45 10.61
CA TYR A 205 -2.98 -19.28 10.95
C TYR A 205 -2.44 -19.44 12.38
N VAL A 206 -1.37 -18.69 12.69
CA VAL A 206 -0.78 -18.64 14.03
C VAL A 206 -0.92 -17.22 14.53
N THR A 207 -1.82 -16.98 15.48
CA THR A 207 -2.18 -15.63 15.97
C THR A 207 -0.96 -14.80 16.39
N GLU A 208 0.02 -15.41 17.05
CA GLU A 208 1.21 -14.70 17.54
C GLU A 208 2.13 -14.20 16.42
N SER A 209 1.97 -14.74 15.21
CA SER A 209 2.70 -14.28 14.05
C SER A 209 2.14 -12.96 13.50
N HIS A 210 0.95 -12.52 13.88
CA HIS A 210 0.29 -11.38 13.23
C HIS A 210 0.31 -10.09 14.06
N GLY A 211 0.26 -8.97 13.35
CA GLY A 211 -0.03 -7.64 13.89
C GLY A 211 -1.53 -7.38 14.10
N SER A 212 -1.86 -6.43 14.97
CA SER A 212 -3.27 -6.13 15.33
C SER A 212 -3.63 -4.65 15.32
N SER A 213 -2.70 -3.76 14.97
CA SER A 213 -2.87 -2.31 15.11
C SER A 213 -2.31 -1.48 13.94
N GLY A 214 -1.68 -2.13 12.97
CA GLY A 214 -1.08 -1.45 11.82
C GLY A 214 -2.08 -1.01 10.76
N LYS A 215 -1.64 -0.16 9.83
CA LYS A 215 -2.52 0.42 8.79
C LYS A 215 -2.82 -0.55 7.64
N LEU A 216 -2.08 -1.66 7.52
CA LEU A 216 -2.30 -2.66 6.47
C LEU A 216 -3.23 -3.78 6.97
N HIS A 217 -4.46 -3.80 6.47
CA HIS A 217 -5.42 -4.85 6.81
C HIS A 217 -5.13 -6.13 6.04
N VAL A 218 -5.04 -7.24 6.77
CA VAL A 218 -4.76 -8.57 6.20
C VAL A 218 -5.83 -9.53 6.66
N THR A 219 -6.40 -10.29 5.73
CA THR A 219 -7.40 -11.33 6.00
C THR A 219 -7.33 -12.38 4.91
N TYR A 220 -8.09 -13.46 5.09
CA TYR A 220 -8.33 -14.44 4.03
C TYR A 220 -9.47 -13.97 3.12
N PRO A 221 -9.48 -14.40 1.85
CA PRO A 221 -10.65 -14.23 0.98
C PRO A 221 -11.86 -14.94 1.61
N GLY A 222 -13.00 -14.24 1.68
CA GLY A 222 -14.24 -14.75 2.28
C GLY A 222 -15.43 -13.85 2.03
#